data_AF-X1RFT1-F1
#
_entry.id   AF-X1RFT1-F1
#
_cell.length_a   1.000
_cell.length_b   1.000
_cell.length_c   1.000
_cell.angle_alpha   90.00
_cell.angle_beta   90.00
_cell.angle_gamma   90.00
#
_symmetry.space_group_name_H-M   'P 1'
#
loop_
_entity.id
_entity.type
_entity.pdbx_description
1 polymer ?
#
loop_
_entity_poly.entity_id
_entity_poly.type
_entity_poly.pdbx_seq_one_letter_code
_entity_poly.pdbx_strand_id
1 'polypeptide(L)'
;ERKMTQDNSTEPEKIWAEKGDLAYWADTALNIEKARVAPQVRLAHLAKTGRTSPDTEEFSELVRKAEIFADERLAALIVSHPTWPWASKILGVGKENYPKVVGLIEKFGRYYDIGSPMIPPYVRRVPQHYLKIEKDKIVDKEGIWVEGIERLATPSKLWKYEGFNVDPETGEVPKRRAGQKLSFNMELRMALYRLGSSLLRAKGVWYYGSDDDGYSAGYEGYRSRITERKGGVKVVPTPAGRVCLNCNVEVVAKKTLYCPDCGEKLTLKQEPAGYLFLGHLHMMAMREMLKISRYV
;
A
#
# COMPACT_ATOMS: atom_id res chain seq x y z
N GLU A 1 -23.74 -54.98 24.61
CA GLU A 1 -22.82 -54.32 23.65
C GLU A 1 -23.47 -53.03 23.13
N ARG A 2 -23.03 -51.86 23.59
CA ARG A 2 -23.45 -50.56 23.04
C ARG A 2 -22.51 -50.23 21.89
N LYS A 3 -23.01 -50.24 20.65
CA LYS A 3 -22.28 -49.71 19.50
C LYS A 3 -22.15 -48.20 19.65
N MET A 4 -20.95 -47.73 19.97
CA MET A 4 -20.53 -46.35 19.76
C MET A 4 -20.54 -46.11 18.25
N THR A 5 -21.53 -45.36 17.77
CA THR A 5 -21.49 -44.74 16.45
C THR A 5 -20.35 -43.74 16.45
N GLN A 6 -19.34 -44.03 15.64
CA GLN A 6 -18.18 -43.18 15.42
C GLN A 6 -18.65 -41.81 14.94
N ASP A 7 -18.08 -40.81 15.59
CA ASP A 7 -18.18 -39.39 15.26
C ASP A 7 -17.75 -39.19 13.80
N ASN A 8 -18.68 -38.71 12.97
CA ASN A 8 -18.36 -38.25 11.63
C ASN A 8 -17.46 -37.03 11.80
N SER A 9 -16.16 -37.22 11.55
CA SER A 9 -15.21 -36.15 11.37
C SER A 9 -15.75 -35.21 10.29
N THR A 10 -16.33 -34.09 10.73
CA THR A 10 -16.61 -32.95 9.86
C THR A 10 -15.26 -32.48 9.34
N GLU A 11 -14.95 -32.85 8.09
CA GLU A 11 -14.00 -32.07 7.31
C GLU A 11 -14.39 -30.60 7.47
N PRO A 12 -13.46 -29.70 7.84
CA PRO A 12 -13.79 -28.29 7.97
C PRO A 12 -14.41 -27.87 6.64
N GLU A 13 -15.65 -27.41 6.66
CA GLU A 13 -16.31 -26.83 5.50
C GLU A 13 -15.27 -25.92 4.85
N LYS A 14 -14.83 -26.27 3.64
CA LYS A 14 -14.05 -25.35 2.82
C LYS A 14 -14.98 -24.17 2.61
N ILE A 15 -14.83 -23.14 3.42
CA ILE A 15 -15.46 -21.84 3.19
C ILE A 15 -14.82 -21.36 1.90
N TRP A 16 -15.51 -21.60 0.79
CA TRP A 16 -15.11 -21.07 -0.51
C TRP A 16 -15.27 -19.57 -0.37
N ALA A 17 -14.16 -18.84 -0.26
CA ALA A 17 -14.18 -17.39 -0.38
C ALA A 17 -14.83 -17.05 -1.73
N GLU A 18 -15.89 -16.27 -1.71
CA GLU A 18 -16.49 -15.78 -2.95
C GLU A 18 -15.48 -14.88 -3.67
N LYS A 19 -15.53 -14.87 -5.01
CA LYS A 19 -14.62 -14.01 -5.80
C LYS A 19 -14.82 -12.56 -5.37
N GLY A 20 -13.75 -11.96 -4.84
CA GLY A 20 -13.77 -10.60 -4.35
C GLY A 20 -13.89 -10.46 -2.83
N ASP A 21 -13.98 -11.55 -2.06
CA ASP A 21 -13.98 -11.50 -0.60
C ASP A 21 -12.73 -10.83 -0.05
N LEU A 22 -11.54 -11.20 -0.55
CA LEU A 22 -10.30 -10.58 -0.14
C LEU A 22 -10.27 -9.07 -0.49
N ALA A 23 -10.81 -8.69 -1.65
CA ALA A 23 -10.96 -7.29 -2.04
C ALA A 23 -11.93 -6.51 -1.13
N TYR A 24 -13.07 -7.12 -0.78
CA TYR A 24 -14.06 -6.57 0.14
C TYR A 24 -13.47 -6.37 1.54
N TRP A 25 -12.82 -7.39 2.08
CA TRP A 25 -12.23 -7.34 3.42
C TRP A 25 -11.01 -6.41 3.47
N ALA A 26 -10.22 -6.31 2.40
CA ALA A 26 -9.15 -5.32 2.30
C ALA A 26 -9.69 -3.88 2.37
N ASP A 27 -10.75 -3.57 1.61
CA ASP A 27 -11.40 -2.26 1.64
C ASP A 27 -12.01 -1.97 3.02
N THR A 28 -12.69 -2.97 3.58
CA THR A 28 -13.31 -2.89 4.91
C THR A 28 -12.27 -2.59 5.98
N ALA A 29 -11.17 -3.34 6.03
CA ALA A 29 -10.09 -3.12 6.99
C ALA A 29 -9.47 -1.72 6.86
N LEU A 30 -9.22 -1.27 5.63
CA LEU A 30 -8.68 0.08 5.40
C LEU A 30 -9.64 1.19 5.83
N ASN A 31 -10.95 1.00 5.66
CA ASN A 31 -11.95 1.97 6.10
C ASN A 31 -12.12 1.97 7.63
N ILE A 32 -12.03 0.80 8.28
CA ILE A 32 -12.02 0.69 9.74
C ILE A 32 -10.78 1.39 10.32
N GLU A 33 -9.60 1.20 9.74
CA GLU A 33 -8.38 1.90 10.16
C GLU A 33 -8.54 3.42 10.07
N LYS A 34 -9.11 3.92 8.96
CA LYS A 34 -9.41 5.37 8.80
C LYS A 34 -10.35 5.85 9.90
N ALA A 35 -11.40 5.07 10.21
CA ALA A 35 -12.34 5.38 11.29
C ALA A 35 -11.64 5.40 12.66
N ARG A 36 -10.66 4.53 12.90
CA ARG A 36 -9.89 4.46 14.16
C ARG A 36 -9.01 5.69 14.42
N VAL A 37 -8.48 6.31 13.36
CA VAL A 37 -7.59 7.47 13.50
C VAL A 37 -8.30 8.64 14.18
N ALA A 38 -9.58 8.86 13.92
CA ALA A 38 -10.35 9.97 14.48
C ALA A 38 -10.43 9.96 16.02
N PRO A 39 -10.91 8.88 16.69
CA PRO A 39 -10.89 8.81 18.14
C PRO A 39 -9.47 8.81 18.71
N GLN A 40 -8.51 8.16 18.07
CA GLN A 40 -7.10 8.17 18.52
C GLN A 40 -6.53 9.59 18.61
N VAL A 41 -6.74 10.41 17.57
CA VAL A 41 -6.29 11.81 17.53
C VAL A 41 -7.01 12.64 18.59
N ARG A 42 -8.32 12.46 18.74
CA ARG A 42 -9.11 13.17 19.76
C ARG A 42 -8.64 12.84 21.17
N LEU A 43 -8.43 11.57 21.49
CA LEU A 43 -7.90 11.12 22.79
C LEU A 43 -6.52 11.73 23.07
N ALA A 44 -5.63 11.76 22.07
CA ALA A 44 -4.32 12.40 22.21
C ALA A 44 -4.40 13.91 22.48
N HIS A 45 -5.39 14.60 21.91
CA HIS A 45 -5.64 16.01 22.21
C HIS A 45 -6.22 16.23 23.61
N LEU A 46 -7.19 15.40 24.02
CA LEU A 46 -7.80 15.47 25.34
C LEU A 46 -6.78 15.23 26.45
N ALA A 47 -5.92 14.21 26.28
CA ALA A 47 -4.84 13.89 27.20
C ALA A 47 -3.87 15.07 27.43
N LYS A 48 -3.54 15.83 26.37
CA LYS A 48 -2.69 17.04 26.49
C LYS A 48 -3.32 18.16 27.33
N THR A 49 -4.64 18.16 27.43
CA THR A 49 -5.41 19.14 28.22
C THR A 49 -5.86 18.59 29.58
N GLY A 50 -5.44 17.38 29.96
CA GLY A 50 -5.88 16.72 31.19
C GLY A 50 -7.37 16.38 31.21
N ARG A 51 -7.99 16.21 30.03
CA ARG A 51 -9.42 15.88 29.87
C ARG A 51 -9.57 14.44 29.38
N THR A 52 -10.74 13.86 29.62
CA THR A 52 -11.14 12.54 29.10
C THR A 52 -12.50 12.65 28.40
N SER A 53 -12.89 11.61 27.66
CA SER A 53 -14.21 11.56 27.01
C SER A 53 -14.65 10.10 26.92
N PRO A 54 -15.55 9.65 27.82
CA PRO A 54 -16.05 8.27 27.83
C PRO A 54 -16.58 7.82 26.46
N ASP A 55 -17.36 8.66 25.77
CA ASP A 55 -17.88 8.36 24.43
C ASP A 55 -16.76 8.11 23.40
N THR A 56 -15.66 8.87 23.48
CA THR A 56 -14.53 8.71 22.56
C THR A 56 -13.76 7.43 22.87
N GLU A 57 -13.64 7.08 24.14
CA GLU A 57 -13.00 5.84 24.61
C GLU A 57 -13.82 4.61 24.21
N GLU A 58 -15.13 4.64 24.42
CA GLU A 58 -16.06 3.59 24.00
C GLU A 58 -16.03 3.39 22.49
N PHE A 59 -16.15 4.48 21.72
CA PHE A 59 -16.06 4.40 20.26
C PHE A 59 -14.70 3.88 19.78
N SER A 60 -13.60 4.30 20.44
CA SER A 60 -12.26 3.78 20.13
C SER A 60 -12.17 2.27 20.34
N GLU A 61 -12.78 1.76 21.40
CA GLU A 61 -12.79 0.32 21.70
C GLU A 61 -13.65 -0.47 20.71
N LEU A 62 -14.82 0.06 20.32
CA LEU A 62 -15.68 -0.55 19.30
C LEU A 62 -14.95 -0.68 17.95
N VAL A 63 -14.29 0.39 17.50
CA VAL A 63 -13.54 0.37 16.23
C VAL A 63 -12.33 -0.57 16.33
N ARG A 64 -11.65 -0.63 17.47
CA ARG A 64 -10.54 -1.57 17.70
C ARG A 64 -11.00 -3.03 17.58
N LYS A 65 -12.16 -3.39 18.14
CA LYS A 65 -12.75 -4.73 18.00
C LYS A 65 -13.08 -5.06 16.55
N ALA A 66 -13.65 -4.08 15.82
CA ALA A 66 -13.94 -4.24 14.39
C ALA A 66 -12.65 -4.42 13.56
N GLU A 67 -11.58 -3.70 13.88
CA GLU A 67 -10.28 -3.80 13.21
C GLU A 67 -9.68 -5.20 13.40
N ILE A 68 -9.64 -5.71 14.64
CA ILE A 68 -9.16 -7.06 14.95
C ILE A 68 -9.96 -8.09 14.14
N PHE A 69 -11.29 -7.99 14.15
CA PHE A 69 -12.14 -8.91 13.40
C PHE A 69 -11.85 -8.87 11.88
N ALA A 70 -11.71 -7.68 11.30
CA ALA A 70 -11.41 -7.53 9.88
C ALA A 70 -10.01 -8.07 9.53
N ASP A 71 -9.01 -7.82 10.37
CA ASP A 71 -7.64 -8.31 10.20
C ASP A 71 -7.57 -9.84 10.32
N GLU A 72 -8.31 -10.46 11.25
CA GLU A 72 -8.43 -11.92 11.36
C GLU A 72 -9.06 -12.55 10.11
N ARG A 73 -10.10 -11.91 9.55
CA ARG A 73 -10.72 -12.35 8.30
C ARG A 73 -9.77 -12.25 7.12
N LEU A 74 -9.08 -11.12 6.99
CA LEU A 74 -8.03 -10.94 5.97
C LEU A 74 -6.92 -11.98 6.10
N ALA A 75 -6.47 -12.25 7.33
CA ALA A 75 -5.43 -13.22 7.61
C ALA A 75 -5.84 -14.65 7.23
N ALA A 76 -7.12 -15.01 7.43
CA ALA A 76 -7.64 -16.30 7.00
C ALA A 76 -7.71 -16.40 5.46
N LEU A 77 -8.23 -15.36 4.81
CA LEU A 77 -8.40 -15.32 3.35
C LEU A 77 -7.06 -15.32 2.60
N ILE A 78 -6.06 -14.62 3.10
CA ILE A 78 -4.76 -14.59 2.41
C ILE A 78 -4.05 -15.93 2.47
N VAL A 79 -4.24 -16.73 3.53
CA VAL A 79 -3.57 -18.04 3.65
C VAL A 79 -4.03 -19.02 2.57
N SER A 80 -5.28 -18.93 2.12
CA SER A 80 -5.80 -19.73 1.01
C SER A 80 -5.49 -19.13 -0.37
N HIS A 81 -4.96 -17.91 -0.43
CA HIS A 81 -4.67 -17.23 -1.69
C HIS A 81 -3.44 -17.83 -2.39
N PRO A 82 -3.44 -18.00 -3.73
CA PRO A 82 -2.33 -18.62 -4.47
C PRO A 82 -0.96 -17.98 -4.29
N THR A 83 -0.91 -16.68 -3.95
CA THR A 83 0.36 -15.96 -3.75
C THR A 83 0.98 -16.19 -2.37
N TRP A 84 0.24 -16.75 -1.40
CA TRP A 84 0.71 -16.89 -0.03
C TRP A 84 1.86 -17.90 0.17
N PRO A 85 1.91 -19.06 -0.49
CA PRO A 85 3.04 -19.99 -0.37
C PRO A 85 4.40 -19.36 -0.70
N TRP A 86 4.42 -18.41 -1.63
CA TRP A 86 5.59 -17.61 -1.92
C TRP A 86 5.77 -16.47 -0.91
N ALA A 87 4.73 -15.66 -0.69
CA ALA A 87 4.83 -14.45 0.13
C ALA A 87 5.15 -14.73 1.61
N SER A 88 4.66 -15.85 2.15
CA SER A 88 4.92 -16.30 3.52
C SER A 88 6.39 -16.58 3.83
N LYS A 89 7.22 -16.83 2.80
CA LYS A 89 8.67 -17.03 2.94
C LYS A 89 9.42 -15.70 3.13
N ILE A 90 8.75 -14.57 2.89
CA ILE A 90 9.36 -13.26 2.92
C ILE A 90 9.20 -12.65 4.32
N LEU A 91 10.33 -12.36 4.95
CA LEU A 91 10.35 -11.72 6.25
C LEU A 91 9.73 -10.32 6.19
N GLY A 92 8.75 -10.06 7.08
CA GLY A 92 8.09 -8.76 7.20
C GLY A 92 6.83 -8.56 6.35
N VAL A 93 6.43 -9.53 5.52
CA VAL A 93 5.17 -9.47 4.74
C VAL A 93 3.94 -9.47 5.64
N GLY A 94 3.90 -10.42 6.58
CA GLY A 94 2.83 -10.57 7.57
C GLY A 94 1.45 -10.89 6.96
N LYS A 95 0.47 -11.16 7.84
CA LYS A 95 -0.93 -11.43 7.44
C LYS A 95 -1.84 -10.20 7.56
N GLU A 96 -1.26 -9.03 7.80
CA GLU A 96 -1.99 -7.79 8.04
C GLU A 96 -1.92 -6.87 6.80
N ASN A 97 -0.71 -6.45 6.41
CA ASN A 97 -0.52 -5.47 5.33
C ASN A 97 -0.54 -6.09 3.93
N TYR A 98 0.02 -7.29 3.78
CA TYR A 98 0.04 -8.00 2.50
C TYR A 98 -1.36 -8.30 1.93
N PRO A 99 -2.32 -8.87 2.69
CA PRO A 99 -3.69 -9.05 2.19
C PRO A 99 -4.33 -7.76 1.69
N LYS A 100 -4.06 -6.62 2.34
CA LYS A 100 -4.60 -5.32 1.93
C LYS A 100 -4.09 -4.92 0.55
N VAL A 101 -2.81 -5.20 0.24
CA VAL A 101 -2.23 -4.99 -1.09
C VAL A 101 -2.88 -5.91 -2.12
N VAL A 102 -2.94 -7.21 -1.84
CA VAL A 102 -3.50 -8.21 -2.77
C VAL A 102 -4.97 -7.92 -3.05
N GLY A 103 -5.78 -7.69 -2.01
CA GLY A 103 -7.20 -7.35 -2.16
C GLY A 103 -7.43 -6.08 -2.97
N LEU A 104 -6.58 -5.05 -2.84
CA LEU A 104 -6.70 -3.84 -3.66
C LEU A 104 -6.30 -4.05 -5.13
N ILE A 105 -5.42 -5.01 -5.42
CA ILE A 105 -5.14 -5.47 -6.78
C ILE A 105 -6.34 -6.24 -7.31
N GLU A 106 -6.87 -7.19 -6.55
CA GLU A 106 -8.04 -7.99 -6.93
C GLU A 106 -9.31 -7.18 -7.10
N LYS A 107 -9.47 -6.06 -6.37
CA LYS A 107 -10.57 -5.10 -6.53
C LYS A 107 -10.66 -4.54 -7.95
N PHE A 108 -9.58 -4.63 -8.72
CA PHE A 108 -9.58 -4.28 -10.14
C PHE A 108 -10.15 -5.38 -11.05
N GLY A 109 -10.41 -6.58 -10.55
CA GLY A 109 -11.06 -7.64 -11.31
C GLY A 109 -12.47 -7.23 -11.74
N ARG A 110 -12.90 -7.70 -12.91
CA ARG A 110 -14.27 -7.46 -13.40
C ARG A 110 -14.72 -8.51 -14.40
N TYR A 111 -16.03 -8.67 -14.51
CA TYR A 111 -16.65 -9.42 -15.60
C TYR A 111 -16.58 -8.66 -16.91
N TYR A 112 -16.33 -9.41 -17.97
CA TYR A 112 -16.39 -8.95 -19.36
C TYR A 112 -17.35 -9.81 -20.16
N ASP A 113 -18.06 -9.19 -21.10
CA ASP A 113 -18.90 -9.89 -22.06
C ASP A 113 -18.05 -10.86 -22.90
N ILE A 114 -18.61 -12.01 -23.26
CA ILE A 114 -17.92 -13.05 -24.04
C ILE A 114 -17.42 -12.45 -25.36
N GLY A 115 -16.14 -12.70 -25.70
CA GLY A 115 -15.51 -12.15 -26.90
C GLY A 115 -15.02 -10.70 -26.78
N SER A 116 -15.14 -10.08 -25.60
CA SER A 116 -14.58 -8.74 -25.37
C SER A 116 -13.06 -8.71 -25.65
N PRO A 117 -12.55 -7.73 -26.40
CA PRO A 117 -11.10 -7.59 -26.66
C PRO A 117 -10.31 -7.26 -25.40
N MET A 118 -11.01 -6.92 -24.30
CA MET A 118 -10.40 -6.65 -23.00
C MET A 118 -10.13 -7.91 -22.17
N ILE A 119 -10.60 -9.09 -22.64
CA ILE A 119 -10.26 -10.38 -22.06
C ILE A 119 -8.88 -10.76 -22.61
N PRO A 120 -7.85 -10.90 -21.75
CA PRO A 120 -6.54 -11.32 -22.23
C PRO A 120 -6.62 -12.71 -22.88
N PRO A 121 -5.88 -12.96 -23.98
CA PRO A 121 -6.03 -14.19 -24.78
C PRO A 121 -5.63 -15.47 -24.03
N TYR A 122 -4.86 -15.34 -22.94
CA TYR A 122 -4.49 -16.46 -22.06
C TYR A 122 -5.57 -16.79 -21.01
N VAL A 123 -6.58 -15.93 -20.81
CA VAL A 123 -7.68 -16.20 -19.89
C VAL A 123 -8.68 -17.14 -20.56
N ARG A 124 -8.62 -18.42 -20.16
CA ARG A 124 -9.49 -19.49 -20.65
C ARG A 124 -10.38 -20.02 -19.53
N ARG A 125 -11.32 -19.19 -19.08
CA ARG A 125 -12.31 -19.56 -18.06
C ARG A 125 -13.67 -19.78 -18.70
N VAL A 126 -14.44 -20.70 -18.13
CA VAL A 126 -15.84 -20.92 -18.53
C VAL A 126 -16.63 -19.65 -18.16
N PRO A 127 -17.51 -19.14 -19.05
CA PRO A 127 -18.41 -18.04 -18.72
C PRO A 127 -19.25 -18.36 -17.47
N GLN A 128 -19.52 -17.33 -16.68
CA GLN A 128 -20.34 -17.41 -15.47
C GLN A 128 -21.44 -16.36 -15.54
N HIS A 129 -22.60 -16.70 -14.97
CA HIS A 129 -23.68 -15.74 -14.76
C HIS A 129 -23.26 -14.70 -13.72
N TYR A 130 -23.54 -13.44 -14.00
CA TYR A 130 -23.35 -12.35 -13.06
C TYR A 130 -24.42 -11.27 -13.28
N LEU A 131 -24.76 -10.62 -12.17
CA LEU A 131 -25.72 -9.51 -12.18
C LEU A 131 -24.98 -8.22 -12.54
N LYS A 132 -25.48 -7.51 -13.56
CA LYS A 132 -24.96 -6.21 -13.99
C LYS A 132 -26.05 -5.16 -13.91
N ILE A 133 -25.73 -4.02 -13.30
CA ILE A 133 -26.64 -2.88 -13.26
C ILE A 133 -26.46 -2.08 -14.56
N GLU A 134 -27.49 -2.05 -15.39
CA GLU A 134 -27.55 -1.24 -16.62
C GLU A 134 -28.79 -0.35 -16.60
N LYS A 135 -28.59 0.97 -16.66
CA LYS A 135 -29.68 1.98 -16.64
C LYS A 135 -30.68 1.72 -15.50
N ASP A 136 -30.17 1.55 -14.29
CA ASP A 136 -30.93 1.29 -13.05
C ASP A 136 -31.75 -0.01 -13.04
N LYS A 137 -31.46 -0.95 -13.95
CA LYS A 137 -32.05 -2.29 -13.95
C LYS A 137 -30.95 -3.33 -13.71
N ILE A 138 -31.27 -4.31 -12.87
CA ILE A 138 -30.44 -5.49 -12.68
C ILE A 138 -30.69 -6.42 -13.87
N VAL A 139 -29.64 -6.70 -14.64
CA VAL A 139 -29.67 -7.58 -15.81
C VAL A 139 -28.77 -8.78 -15.52
N ASP A 140 -29.29 -9.98 -15.75
CA ASP A 140 -28.51 -11.22 -15.74
C ASP A 140 -27.73 -11.32 -17.06
N LYS A 141 -26.42 -11.50 -16.97
CA LYS A 141 -25.52 -11.64 -18.10
C LYS A 141 -24.54 -12.78 -17.88
N GLU A 142 -24.12 -13.39 -18.97
CA GLU A 142 -22.97 -14.28 -18.98
C GLU A 142 -21.70 -13.50 -19.32
N GLY A 143 -20.63 -13.75 -18.56
CA GLY A 143 -19.36 -13.12 -18.81
C GLY A 143 -18.19 -13.91 -18.26
N ILE A 144 -16.99 -13.47 -18.61
CA ILE A 144 -15.74 -14.04 -18.11
C ILE A 144 -15.16 -13.10 -17.06
N TRP A 145 -14.95 -13.62 -15.86
CA TRP A 145 -14.20 -12.90 -14.82
C TRP A 145 -12.72 -12.85 -15.19
N VAL A 146 -12.19 -11.63 -15.29
CA VAL A 146 -10.76 -11.37 -15.44
C VAL A 146 -10.26 -10.75 -14.16
N GLU A 147 -9.26 -11.37 -13.55
CA GLU A 147 -8.67 -10.96 -12.29
C GLU A 147 -7.93 -9.63 -12.45
N GLY A 148 -7.79 -8.89 -11.34
CA GLY A 148 -7.14 -7.57 -11.37
C GLY A 148 -5.70 -7.63 -11.90
N ILE A 149 -4.93 -8.65 -11.48
CA ILE A 149 -3.56 -8.85 -11.92
C ILE A 149 -3.47 -9.16 -13.43
N GLU A 150 -4.43 -9.92 -13.97
CA GLU A 150 -4.46 -10.27 -15.40
C GLU A 150 -4.72 -9.05 -16.29
N ARG A 151 -5.37 -8.03 -15.75
CA ARG A 151 -5.57 -6.74 -16.46
C ARG A 151 -4.31 -5.88 -16.46
N LEU A 152 -3.36 -6.17 -15.56
CA LEU A 152 -2.07 -5.49 -15.42
C LEU A 152 -0.96 -6.33 -16.06
N ALA A 153 -1.15 -6.64 -17.34
CA ALA A 153 -0.30 -7.54 -18.13
C ALA A 153 1.20 -7.18 -18.20
N THR A 154 1.62 -6.01 -17.71
CA THR A 154 3.03 -5.65 -17.59
C THR A 154 3.30 -4.99 -16.24
N PRO A 155 4.49 -5.20 -15.64
CA PRO A 155 4.89 -4.54 -14.40
C PRO A 155 4.75 -3.01 -14.46
N SER A 156 5.04 -2.39 -15.62
CA SER A 156 4.89 -0.95 -15.81
C SER A 156 3.43 -0.47 -15.72
N LYS A 157 2.46 -1.29 -16.14
CA LYS A 157 1.03 -0.97 -15.96
C LYS A 157 0.65 -1.00 -14.48
N LEU A 158 1.17 -1.97 -13.72
CA LEU A 158 0.98 -2.04 -12.28
C LEU A 158 1.60 -0.82 -11.59
N TRP A 159 2.82 -0.40 -11.95
CA TRP A 159 3.44 0.82 -11.40
C TRP A 159 2.65 2.09 -11.69
N LYS A 160 2.03 2.17 -12.89
CA LYS A 160 1.16 3.28 -13.25
C LYS A 160 -0.10 3.27 -12.37
N TYR A 161 -0.70 2.10 -12.16
CA TYR A 161 -1.85 1.93 -11.29
C TYR A 161 -1.55 2.23 -9.82
N GLU A 162 -0.38 1.83 -9.32
CA GLU A 162 0.10 2.11 -7.96
C GLU A 162 0.53 3.57 -7.76
N GLY A 163 0.76 4.32 -8.86
CA GLY A 163 1.24 5.69 -8.80
C GLY A 163 2.73 5.81 -8.47
N PHE A 164 3.52 4.78 -8.78
CA PHE A 164 4.98 4.79 -8.70
C PHE A 164 5.66 5.05 -10.04
N ASN A 165 4.92 5.01 -11.15
CA ASN A 165 5.45 5.37 -12.45
C ASN A 165 5.92 6.84 -12.47
N VAL A 166 7.03 7.09 -13.16
CA VAL A 166 7.48 8.45 -13.44
C VAL A 166 6.80 8.89 -14.73
N ASP A 167 6.21 10.07 -14.72
CA ASP A 167 5.63 10.67 -15.91
C ASP A 167 6.77 11.07 -16.86
N PRO A 168 6.81 10.56 -18.11
CA PRO A 168 7.90 10.84 -19.04
C PRO A 168 7.98 12.30 -19.47
N GLU A 169 6.87 13.06 -19.41
CA GLU A 169 6.84 14.47 -19.81
C GLU A 169 7.37 15.38 -18.70
N THR A 170 7.05 15.08 -17.45
CA THR A 170 7.44 15.92 -16.31
C THR A 170 8.68 15.41 -15.57
N GLY A 171 9.07 14.15 -15.78
CA GLY A 171 10.10 13.49 -14.99
C GLY A 171 9.73 13.29 -13.52
N GLU A 172 8.48 13.57 -13.14
CA GLU A 172 7.99 13.49 -11.77
C GLU A 172 7.04 12.31 -11.56
N VAL A 173 6.97 11.85 -10.31
CA VAL A 173 5.96 10.88 -9.87
C VAL A 173 4.62 11.61 -9.71
N PRO A 174 3.48 11.01 -10.08
CA PRO A 174 2.18 11.65 -9.95
C PRO A 174 1.90 12.05 -8.49
N LYS A 175 1.49 13.31 -8.32
CA LYS A 175 1.13 13.94 -7.04
C LYS A 175 -0.36 14.22 -7.03
N ARG A 176 -0.98 14.16 -5.85
CA ARG A 176 -2.36 14.61 -5.68
C ARG A 176 -2.42 16.12 -5.91
N ARG A 177 -3.28 16.56 -6.82
CA ARG A 177 -3.59 17.98 -7.06
C ARG A 177 -5.05 18.23 -6.73
N ALA A 178 -5.34 19.35 -6.08
CA ALA A 178 -6.70 19.71 -5.73
C ALA A 178 -7.55 19.86 -7.01
N GLY A 179 -8.79 19.34 -6.98
CA GLY A 179 -9.70 19.39 -8.12
C GLY A 179 -9.40 18.43 -9.27
N GLN A 180 -8.31 17.64 -9.22
CA GLN A 180 -7.97 16.69 -10.28
C GLN A 180 -8.30 15.25 -9.88
N LYS A 181 -8.89 14.50 -10.82
CA LYS A 181 -9.08 13.05 -10.67
C LYS A 181 -7.72 12.37 -10.67
N LEU A 182 -7.49 11.49 -9.70
CA LEU A 182 -6.24 10.74 -9.62
C LEU A 182 -6.16 9.73 -10.77
N SER A 183 -4.99 9.66 -11.40
CA SER A 183 -4.66 8.67 -12.43
C SER A 183 -4.18 7.33 -11.85
N PHE A 184 -4.07 7.23 -10.53
CA PHE A 184 -3.55 6.07 -9.80
C PHE A 184 -4.39 5.77 -8.55
N ASN A 185 -4.27 4.55 -8.03
CA ASN A 185 -4.92 4.10 -6.82
C ASN A 185 -4.10 4.53 -5.57
N MET A 186 -4.58 5.57 -4.89
CA MET A 186 -3.95 6.09 -3.68
C MET A 186 -3.94 5.08 -2.53
N GLU A 187 -5.00 4.28 -2.39
CA GLU A 187 -5.09 3.29 -1.31
C GLU A 187 -4.05 2.19 -1.48
N LEU A 188 -3.89 1.70 -2.72
CA LEU A 188 -2.86 0.72 -3.05
C LEU A 188 -1.48 1.28 -2.81
N ARG A 189 -1.24 2.54 -3.22
CA ARG A 189 0.03 3.22 -2.96
C ARG A 189 0.35 3.27 -1.46
N MET A 190 -0.62 3.64 -0.63
CA MET A 190 -0.46 3.69 0.82
C MET A 190 -0.24 2.29 1.44
N ALA A 191 -1.00 1.29 0.99
CA ALA A 191 -0.85 -0.10 1.44
C ALA A 191 0.55 -0.64 1.10
N LEU A 192 1.06 -0.38 -0.11
CA LEU A 192 2.42 -0.73 -0.52
C LEU A 192 3.48 -0.01 0.33
N TYR A 193 3.28 1.27 0.68
CA TYR A 193 4.17 1.96 1.60
C TYR A 193 4.18 1.35 3.00
N ARG A 194 3.04 0.91 3.52
CA ARG A 194 2.95 0.24 4.83
C ARG A 194 3.63 -1.12 4.79
N LEU A 195 3.38 -1.90 3.74
CA LEU A 195 4.07 -3.18 3.50
C LEU A 195 5.59 -2.96 3.40
N GLY A 196 6.03 -2.00 2.59
CA GLY A 196 7.43 -1.63 2.45
C GLY A 196 8.08 -1.26 3.79
N SER A 197 7.39 -0.47 4.60
CA SER A 197 7.87 -0.12 5.96
C SER A 197 8.04 -1.37 6.83
N SER A 198 7.13 -2.33 6.72
CA SER A 198 7.21 -3.61 7.43
C SER A 198 8.43 -4.43 6.98
N LEU A 199 8.66 -4.55 5.67
CA LEU A 199 9.81 -5.23 5.09
C LEU A 199 11.14 -4.60 5.54
N LEU A 200 11.21 -3.26 5.58
CA LEU A 200 12.41 -2.55 6.03
C LEU A 200 12.70 -2.79 7.52
N ARG A 201 11.67 -2.80 8.37
CA ARG A 201 11.83 -3.10 9.80
C ARG A 201 12.29 -4.53 10.04
N ALA A 202 11.80 -5.46 9.23
CA ALA A 202 12.18 -6.86 9.28
C ALA A 202 13.65 -7.12 8.89
N LYS A 203 14.28 -6.23 8.11
CA LYS A 203 15.66 -6.37 7.62
C LYS A 203 15.95 -7.72 6.94
N GLY A 204 15.05 -8.17 6.07
CA GLY A 204 15.23 -9.38 5.26
C GLY A 204 15.88 -9.12 3.90
N VAL A 205 15.62 -10.01 2.92
CA VAL A 205 16.09 -9.89 1.53
C VAL A 205 15.73 -8.55 0.89
N TRP A 206 14.57 -7.98 1.22
CA TRP A 206 14.14 -6.68 0.71
C TRP A 206 14.96 -5.51 1.25
N TYR A 207 15.64 -5.69 2.38
CA TYR A 207 16.49 -4.67 2.98
C TYR A 207 17.92 -4.74 2.42
N TYR A 208 18.55 -5.91 2.51
CA TYR A 208 19.96 -6.11 2.10
C TYR A 208 20.16 -6.43 0.62
N GLY A 209 19.12 -6.97 -0.03
CA GLY A 209 19.24 -7.60 -1.35
C GLY A 209 19.59 -9.08 -1.25
N SER A 210 19.62 -9.77 -2.39
CA SER A 210 20.16 -11.12 -2.52
C SER A 210 20.87 -11.26 -3.86
N ASP A 211 22.00 -11.96 -3.86
CA ASP A 211 22.71 -12.33 -5.08
C ASP A 211 22.07 -13.57 -5.76
N ASP A 212 21.34 -14.38 -5.00
CA ASP A 212 20.72 -15.64 -5.48
C ASP A 212 19.53 -15.40 -6.43
N ASP A 213 18.86 -14.26 -6.30
CA ASP A 213 17.73 -13.90 -7.18
C ASP A 213 18.16 -13.08 -8.41
N GLY A 214 19.45 -12.75 -8.51
CA GLY A 214 20.09 -12.02 -9.62
C GLY A 214 19.59 -10.59 -9.87
N TYR A 215 18.65 -10.06 -9.08
CA TYR A 215 17.88 -8.89 -9.51
C TYR A 215 17.46 -7.92 -8.38
N SER A 216 17.53 -8.28 -7.10
CA SER A 216 17.11 -7.39 -6.01
C SER A 216 18.31 -6.77 -5.28
N ALA A 217 18.62 -5.51 -5.60
CA ALA A 217 19.61 -4.73 -4.84
C ALA A 217 19.21 -4.49 -3.37
N GLY A 218 17.96 -4.82 -3.00
CA GLY A 218 17.38 -4.43 -1.72
C GLY A 218 17.34 -2.92 -1.54
N TYR A 219 16.74 -2.48 -0.45
CA TYR A 219 16.71 -1.06 -0.06
C TYR A 219 18.11 -0.44 -0.01
N GLU A 220 19.09 -1.13 0.58
CA GLU A 220 20.45 -0.60 0.72
C GLU A 220 21.14 -0.44 -0.64
N GLY A 221 21.05 -1.43 -1.54
CA GLY A 221 21.63 -1.31 -2.87
C GLY A 221 20.93 -0.26 -3.73
N TYR A 222 19.61 -0.07 -3.64
CA TYR A 222 18.94 1.06 -4.32
C TYR A 222 19.40 2.41 -3.76
N ARG A 223 19.55 2.51 -2.44
CA ARG A 223 20.07 3.72 -1.78
C ARG A 223 21.49 4.05 -2.27
N SER A 224 22.37 3.06 -2.38
CA SER A 224 23.72 3.23 -2.92
C SER A 224 23.70 3.66 -4.38
N ARG A 225 22.96 2.94 -5.25
CA ARG A 225 22.84 3.26 -6.68
C ARG A 225 22.30 4.67 -6.93
N ILE A 226 21.34 5.14 -6.13
CA ILE A 226 20.80 6.49 -6.27
C ILE A 226 21.85 7.53 -5.91
N THR A 227 22.64 7.27 -4.86
CA THR A 227 23.71 8.17 -4.40
C THR A 227 24.83 8.25 -5.44
N GLU A 228 25.22 7.11 -6.02
CA GLU A 228 26.23 7.03 -7.09
C GLU A 228 25.78 7.74 -8.37
N ARG A 229 24.53 7.50 -8.82
CA ARG A 229 23.98 8.16 -10.02
C ARG A 229 23.88 9.68 -9.87
N LYS A 230 23.63 10.15 -8.65
CA LYS A 230 23.59 11.58 -8.32
C LYS A 230 24.98 12.12 -7.92
N GLY A 231 26.07 11.55 -8.45
CA GLY A 231 27.45 11.90 -8.09
C GLY A 231 27.69 13.39 -7.83
N GLY A 232 28.43 13.69 -6.75
CA GLY A 232 28.66 15.07 -6.30
C GLY A 232 27.59 15.65 -5.38
N VAL A 233 26.58 14.86 -4.98
CA VAL A 233 25.51 15.31 -4.07
C VAL A 233 25.81 14.94 -2.61
N LYS A 234 25.73 15.92 -1.71
CA LYS A 234 25.90 15.74 -0.26
C LYS A 234 24.58 15.32 0.38
N VAL A 235 24.57 14.14 1.01
CA VAL A 235 23.40 13.66 1.77
C VAL A 235 23.39 14.32 3.16
N VAL A 236 22.32 15.01 3.50
CA VAL A 236 22.16 15.69 4.80
C VAL A 236 20.87 15.24 5.50
N PRO A 237 20.81 15.30 6.85
CA PRO A 237 19.59 14.98 7.59
C PRO A 237 18.39 15.79 7.09
N THR A 238 17.21 15.16 7.06
CA THR A 238 15.98 15.89 6.72
C THR A 238 15.64 16.85 7.86
N PRO A 239 15.50 18.15 7.60
CA PRO A 239 15.10 19.06 8.65
C PRO A 239 13.64 18.87 9.07
N ALA A 240 13.37 19.03 10.37
CA ALA A 240 12.04 19.05 10.94
C ALA A 240 11.32 20.38 10.60
N GLY A 241 12.06 21.49 10.61
CA GLY A 241 11.61 22.84 10.29
C GLY A 241 12.01 23.32 8.88
N ARG A 242 12.18 24.63 8.73
CA ARG A 242 12.81 25.19 7.55
C ARG A 242 14.32 25.28 7.79
N VAL A 243 15.13 25.14 6.75
CA VAL A 243 16.60 25.28 6.87
C VAL A 243 17.05 26.50 6.11
N CYS A 244 17.92 27.27 6.75
CA CYS A 244 18.77 28.20 6.06
C CYS A 244 20.01 27.44 5.57
N LEU A 245 20.16 27.28 4.26
CA LEU A 245 21.26 26.52 3.68
C LEU A 245 22.59 27.27 3.72
N ASN A 246 22.56 28.61 3.83
CA ASN A 246 23.75 29.44 3.98
C ASN A 246 24.38 29.28 5.38
N CYS A 247 23.56 29.46 6.42
CA CYS A 247 23.99 29.30 7.82
C CYS A 247 23.97 27.84 8.31
N ASN A 248 23.38 26.91 7.55
CA ASN A 248 23.06 25.55 7.98
C ASN A 248 22.28 25.48 9.31
N VAL A 249 21.47 26.51 9.60
CA VAL A 249 20.66 26.61 10.81
C VAL A 249 19.24 26.16 10.52
N GLU A 250 18.74 25.27 11.37
CA GLU A 250 17.35 24.85 11.37
C GLU A 250 16.48 25.84 12.13
N VAL A 251 15.51 26.43 11.45
CA VAL A 251 14.53 27.34 12.03
C VAL A 251 13.26 26.57 12.31
N VAL A 252 13.01 26.29 13.59
CA VAL A 252 11.85 25.51 14.08
C VAL A 252 10.51 26.26 13.96
N ALA A 253 10.52 27.51 13.48
CA ALA A 253 9.32 28.33 13.41
C ALA A 253 8.49 28.09 12.12
N LYS A 254 7.21 27.73 12.30
CA LYS A 254 6.21 27.70 11.20
C LYS A 254 5.91 29.09 10.59
N LYS A 255 6.34 30.20 11.21
CA LYS A 255 5.89 31.56 10.89
C LYS A 255 6.90 32.47 10.18
N THR A 256 8.21 32.19 10.20
CA THR A 256 9.19 33.06 9.55
C THR A 256 9.60 32.52 8.18
N LEU A 257 9.55 33.39 7.16
CA LEU A 257 9.95 33.09 5.78
C LEU A 257 11.45 33.31 5.54
N TYR A 258 12.16 33.88 6.51
CA TYR A 258 13.55 34.32 6.41
C TYR A 258 14.39 33.81 7.58
N CYS A 259 15.67 33.55 7.32
CA CYS A 259 16.64 33.13 8.32
C CYS A 259 16.88 34.28 9.31
N PRO A 260 16.85 34.02 10.63
CA PRO A 260 17.14 35.05 11.62
C PRO A 260 18.60 35.55 11.57
N ASP A 261 19.53 34.72 11.08
CA ASP A 261 20.97 35.02 11.11
C ASP A 261 21.47 35.75 9.85
N CYS A 262 20.97 35.37 8.67
CA CYS A 262 21.43 35.95 7.39
C CYS A 262 20.34 36.62 6.56
N GLY A 263 19.08 36.60 7.00
CA GLY A 263 17.96 37.19 6.25
C GLY A 263 17.57 36.45 4.96
N GLU A 264 18.25 35.35 4.61
CA GLU A 264 17.98 34.59 3.39
C GLU A 264 16.61 33.90 3.44
N LYS A 265 15.95 33.74 2.28
CA LYS A 265 14.62 33.13 2.20
C LYS A 265 14.71 31.65 2.55
N LEU A 266 13.99 31.26 3.61
CA LEU A 266 13.92 29.88 4.05
C LEU A 266 13.10 29.05 3.06
N THR A 267 13.78 28.15 2.34
CA THR A 267 13.15 27.25 1.37
C THR A 267 12.20 26.27 2.06
N LEU A 268 11.03 26.05 1.46
CA LEU A 268 10.10 24.99 1.85
C LEU A 268 10.64 23.66 1.37
N LYS A 269 11.44 22.94 2.18
CA LYS A 269 11.86 21.54 1.94
C LYS A 269 12.27 21.25 0.48
N GLN A 270 12.81 22.23 -0.23
CA GLN A 270 13.33 22.07 -1.58
C GLN A 270 14.81 21.83 -1.45
N GLU A 271 15.28 20.80 -2.14
CA GLU A 271 16.68 20.45 -2.14
C GLU A 271 17.43 21.42 -3.04
N PRO A 272 18.44 22.14 -2.53
CA PRO A 272 19.29 22.97 -3.36
C PRO A 272 20.16 22.09 -4.26
N ALA A 273 20.71 22.69 -5.32
CA ALA A 273 21.65 22.00 -6.20
C ALA A 273 22.82 21.42 -5.38
N GLY A 274 23.13 20.15 -5.59
CA GLY A 274 24.22 19.46 -4.90
C GLY A 274 23.88 18.88 -3.51
N TYR A 275 22.63 18.97 -3.04
CA TYR A 275 22.21 18.35 -1.76
C TYR A 275 21.05 17.38 -1.96
N LEU A 276 20.99 16.35 -1.10
CA LEU A 276 19.88 15.40 -1.04
C LEU A 276 19.52 15.16 0.42
N PHE A 277 18.24 15.32 0.77
CA PHE A 277 17.79 15.03 2.12
C PHE A 277 17.68 13.53 2.34
N LEU A 278 18.10 13.06 3.51
CA LEU A 278 18.08 11.65 3.89
C LEU A 278 16.67 11.04 3.73
N GLY A 279 15.65 11.80 4.07
CA GLY A 279 14.24 11.40 3.94
C GLY A 279 13.79 11.32 2.49
N HIS A 280 14.26 12.21 1.61
CA HIS A 280 13.99 12.10 0.19
C HIS A 280 14.73 10.89 -0.41
N LEU A 281 16.00 10.70 -0.08
CA LEU A 281 16.77 9.51 -0.47
C LEU A 281 16.08 8.22 -0.01
N HIS A 282 15.60 8.18 1.24
CA HIS A 282 14.81 7.07 1.77
C HIS A 282 13.56 6.81 0.94
N MET A 283 12.76 7.85 0.64
CA MET A 283 11.56 7.71 -0.18
C MET A 283 11.87 7.28 -1.62
N MET A 284 12.99 7.73 -2.20
CA MET A 284 13.45 7.28 -3.52
C MET A 284 13.82 5.80 -3.50
N ALA A 285 14.66 5.37 -2.54
CA ALA A 285 15.09 3.98 -2.42
C ALA A 285 13.91 3.04 -2.10
N MET A 286 13.04 3.43 -1.18
CA MET A 286 11.83 2.69 -0.84
C MET A 286 10.89 2.55 -2.03
N ARG A 287 10.74 3.61 -2.85
CA ARG A 287 9.96 3.52 -4.08
C ARG A 287 10.56 2.53 -5.07
N GLU A 288 11.87 2.58 -5.31
CA GLU A 288 12.51 1.62 -6.22
C GLU A 288 12.39 0.19 -5.70
N MET A 289 12.50 -0.02 -4.38
CA MET A 289 12.24 -1.30 -3.73
C MET A 289 10.80 -1.78 -3.93
N LEU A 290 9.81 -0.89 -3.85
CA LEU A 290 8.38 -1.24 -4.02
C LEU A 290 7.97 -1.45 -5.47
N LYS A 291 8.68 -0.87 -6.45
CA LYS A 291 8.49 -1.12 -7.89
C LYS A 291 8.86 -2.54 -8.32
N ILE A 292 9.22 -3.41 -7.39
CA ILE A 292 9.71 -4.75 -7.67
C ILE A 292 8.57 -5.77 -7.76
N SER A 293 7.37 -5.32 -8.14
CA SER A 293 6.36 -6.19 -8.77
C SER A 293 6.81 -6.82 -10.11
N ARG A 294 8.12 -6.88 -10.39
CA ARG A 294 8.73 -7.79 -11.36
C ARG A 294 8.69 -9.26 -10.91
N TYR A 295 8.28 -9.54 -9.66
CA TYR A 295 8.40 -10.86 -9.01
C TYR A 295 7.07 -11.43 -8.47
N VAL A 296 5.95 -10.73 -8.67
CA VAL A 296 4.60 -11.27 -8.40
C VAL A 296 4.00 -11.75 -9.71
#